data_AF-A0A5J4P9W0-F1
#
_entry.id   AF-A0A5J4P9W0-F1
#
_cell.length_a   1.000
_cell.length_b   1.000
_cell.length_c   1.000
_cell.angle_alpha   90.00
_cell.angle_beta   90.00
_cell.angle_gamma   90.00
#
_symmetry.space_group_name_H-M   'P 1'
#
loop_
_entity.id
_entity.type
_entity.pdbx_description
1 polymer ?
#
loop_
_entity_poly.entity_id
_entity_poly.type
_entity_poly.pdbx_seq_one_letter_code
_entity_poly.pdbx_strand_id
1 'polypeptide(L)' 'MIKSPLRYPGGKSRAVEKIAWLIPDFDEFREPFLGGGSV' A
#
# COMPACT_ATOMS: atom_id res chain seq x y z
N MET A 1 4.24 -10.50 -1.53
CA MET A 1 4.13 -9.03 -1.59
C MET A 1 5.10 -8.54 -2.65
N ILE A 2 4.58 -7.98 -3.75
CA ILE A 2 5.42 -7.40 -4.80
C ILE A 2 6.09 -6.17 -4.19
N LYS A 3 7.42 -6.13 -4.20
CA LYS A 3 8.13 -4.92 -3.75
C LYS A 3 7.96 -3.86 -4.83
N SER A 4 7.63 -2.65 -4.40
CA SER A 4 7.57 -1.52 -5.32
C SER A 4 8.86 -1.42 -6.14
N PRO A 5 8.76 -1.22 -7.47
CA PRO A 5 9.92 -1.01 -8.32
C PRO A 5 10.53 0.39 -8.14
N LEU A 6 9.85 1.31 -7.43
CA LEU A 6 10.26 2.70 -7.28
C LEU A 6 10.68 3.00 -5.84
N ARG A 7 11.89 3.56 -5.65
CA ARG A 7 12.24 4.17 -4.36
C ARG A 7 11.49 5.49 -4.21
N TYR A 8 10.58 5.55 -3.24
CA TYR A 8 9.74 6.72 -3.01
C TYR A 8 9.72 7.11 -1.52
N PRO A 9 9.93 8.40 -1.18
CA PRO A 9 9.82 8.89 0.20
C PRO A 9 8.42 8.65 0.77
N GLY A 10 8.32 8.13 1.98
CA GLY A 10 7.03 7.83 2.60
C GLY A 10 6.36 6.54 2.10
N GLY A 11 7.13 5.62 1.51
CA GLY A 11 6.65 4.28 1.19
C GLY A 11 6.08 3.55 2.41
N LYS A 12 4.96 2.88 2.22
CA LYS A 12 4.16 2.20 3.25
C LYS A 12 4.59 0.76 3.51
N SER A 13 5.69 0.29 2.92
CA SER A 13 6.14 -1.12 3.02
C SER A 13 6.27 -1.66 4.45
N ARG A 14 6.53 -0.81 5.45
CA ARG A 14 6.58 -1.21 6.87
C ARG A 14 5.25 -1.12 7.61
N ALA A 15 4.28 -0.40 7.05
CA ALA A 15 2.97 -0.15 7.65
C ALA A 15 1.86 -1.02 7.06
N VAL A 16 2.04 -1.53 5.83
CA VAL A 16 1.07 -2.38 5.12
C VAL A 16 0.61 -3.55 5.97
N GLU A 17 1.51 -4.26 6.63
CA GLU A 17 1.15 -5.40 7.50
C GLU A 17 0.21 -5.01 8.63
N LYS A 18 0.27 -3.77 9.14
CA LYS A 18 -0.63 -3.29 10.19
C LYS A 18 -1.95 -2.78 9.62
N ILE A 19 -1.89 -2.09 8.48
CA ILE A 19 -3.06 -1.49 7.83
C ILE A 19 -3.95 -2.59 7.23
N ALA A 20 -3.37 -3.65 6.66
CA ALA A 20 -4.10 -4.72 5.99
C ALA A 20 -5.19 -5.35 6.87
N TRP A 21 -4.95 -5.50 8.17
CA TRP A 21 -5.94 -6.03 9.12
C TRP A 21 -7.16 -5.13 9.35
N LEU A 22 -7.08 -3.86 8.96
CA LEU A 22 -8.15 -2.88 9.11
C LEU A 22 -8.98 -2.70 7.83
N ILE A 23 -8.54 -3.30 6.71
CA ILE A 23 -9.23 -3.16 5.44
C ILE A 23 -10.34 -4.23 5.37
N PRO A 24 -11.61 -3.84 5.14
CA PRO A 24 -12.71 -4.79 4.98
C PRO A 24 -12.65 -5.50 3.62
N ASP A 25 -13.54 -6.46 3.37
CA ASP A 25 -13.73 -7.00 2.01
C ASP A 25 -14.24 -5.89 1.07
N PHE A 26 -13.70 -5.84 -0.15
CA PHE A 26 -14.05 -4.84 -1.17
C PHE A 26 -13.92 -5.42 -2.58
N ASP A 27 -14.72 -4.91 -3.52
CA ASP A 27 -14.64 -5.29 -4.94
C ASP A 27 -13.58 -4.48 -5.71
N GLU A 28 -13.30 -3.25 -5.26
CA GLU A 28 -12.32 -2.36 -5.91
C GLU A 28 -11.46 -1.61 -4.89
N PHE A 29 -10.14 -1.63 -5.10
CA PHE A 29 -9.17 -0.84 -4.33
C PHE A 29 -8.84 0.46 -5.07
N ARG A 30 -9.00 1.60 -4.41
CA ARG A 30 -8.65 2.92 -4.96
C ARG A 30 -7.73 3.65 -3.99
N GLU A 31 -6.52 3.98 -4.44
CA GLU A 31 -5.54 4.75 -3.64
C GLU A 31 -5.18 6.07 -4.33
N PRO A 32 -5.83 7.19 -3.97
CA PRO A 32 -5.58 8.51 -4.58
C PRO A 32 -4.12 9.00 -4.40
N PHE A 33 -3.43 8.50 -3.37
CA PHE A 33 -2.07 8.91 -3.00
C PHE A 33 -1.09 7.73 -3.06
N LEU A 34 -1.09 7.02 -4.19
CA LEU A 34 -0.29 5.82 -4.43
C LEU A 34 1.21 6.03 -4.17
N GLY A 35 1.76 7.17 -4.60
CA GLY A 35 3.19 7.48 -4.48
C GLY A 35 4.04 6.37 -5.08
N GLY A 36 4.86 5.72 -4.25
CA GLY A 36 5.69 4.60 -4.67
C GLY A 36 4.95 3.30 -4.95
N GLY A 37 3.64 3.18 -4.74
CA GLY A 37 2.92 1.92 -4.99
C GLY A 37 3.43 0.77 -4.12
N SER A 38 3.72 1.06 -2.85
CA SER A 38 4.29 0.13 -1.89
C SER A 38 3.24 -0.60 -1.04
N VAL A 39 1.97 -0.42 -1.36
CA VAL A 39 0.80 -1.00 -0.68
C VAL A 39 0.49 -2.37 -1.24
#